data_AF-A0A374V3H1-F1
#
_entry.id   AF-A0A374V3H1-F1
#
_cell.length_a   1.000
_cell.length_b   1.000
_cell.length_c   1.000
_cell.angle_alpha   90.00
_cell.angle_beta   90.00
_cell.angle_gamma   90.00
#
_symmetry.space_group_name_H-M   'P 1'
#
loop_
_entity.id
_entity.type
_entity.pdbx_description
1 polymer ?
#
loop_
_entity_poly.entity_id
_entity_poly.type
_entity_poly.pdbx_seq_one_letter_code
_entity_poly.pdbx_strand_id
1 'polypeptide(L)'
;QIAGVVGTQAAARLLKNSDNETARNLGGAAEVAAAVGAVATAADVLAESFANARAMAEACGVPVPRAKKWVVALVALPLAIVCGAYIPQLAQGNIEMQENAAAAAEQIAIARKALEPSCEYVSADDPYERYQDYGYHVRSYLHDGDSDAQKTYTYLDFDNKGTLTEVSYAAEIDPDASLEDNLARIELDLDELSSVVQTVDVKTMSPELLAPQKLPEEFRQAFLNGSLYERISIRTSDNPIKTYYSFDTDPEDEFDEYTHPSIRITLMGKTS
;
A
#
# COMPACT_ATOMS: atom_id res chain seq x y z
N GLN A 1 9.26 -2.39 -9.11
CA GLN A 1 9.63 -3.78 -8.76
C GLN A 1 9.41 -4.75 -9.95
N ILE A 2 10.11 -4.58 -11.09
CA ILE A 2 9.90 -5.45 -12.28
C ILE A 2 11.14 -6.31 -12.63
N ALA A 3 12.27 -6.10 -11.95
CA ALA A 3 13.50 -6.85 -12.27
C ALA A 3 13.51 -8.31 -11.77
N GLY A 4 12.71 -8.66 -10.74
CA GLY A 4 12.72 -10.00 -10.14
C GLY A 4 11.89 -11.06 -10.89
N VAL A 5 10.78 -10.64 -11.52
CA VAL A 5 9.83 -11.55 -12.18
C VAL A 5 10.23 -11.87 -13.62
N VAL A 6 10.95 -10.95 -14.29
CA VAL A 6 11.42 -11.17 -15.67
C VAL A 6 12.62 -12.13 -15.72
N GLY A 7 13.49 -12.13 -14.70
CA GLY A 7 14.63 -13.07 -14.61
C GLY A 7 14.21 -14.52 -14.37
N THR A 8 13.13 -14.73 -13.60
CA THR A 8 12.65 -16.07 -13.21
C THR A 8 11.95 -16.80 -14.35
N GLN A 9 11.16 -16.12 -15.19
CA GLN A 9 10.55 -16.76 -16.37
C GLN A 9 11.57 -17.11 -17.47
N ALA A 10 12.60 -16.28 -17.66
CA ALA A 10 13.65 -16.57 -18.65
C ALA A 10 14.50 -17.79 -18.24
N ALA A 11 14.86 -17.89 -16.97
CA ALA A 11 15.58 -19.04 -16.42
C ALA A 11 14.75 -20.34 -16.46
N ALA A 12 13.46 -20.28 -16.13
CA ALA A 12 12.56 -21.44 -16.21
C ALA A 12 12.40 -21.95 -17.65
N ARG A 13 12.35 -21.05 -18.65
CA ARG A 13 12.30 -21.42 -20.07
C ARG A 13 13.61 -22.02 -20.58
N LEU A 14 14.76 -21.56 -20.07
CA LEU A 14 16.08 -22.12 -20.40
C LEU A 14 16.27 -23.52 -19.81
N LEU A 15 15.85 -23.74 -18.56
CA LEU A 15 15.96 -25.04 -17.88
C LEU A 15 15.05 -26.12 -18.52
N LYS A 16 13.90 -25.72 -19.07
CA LYS A 16 12.97 -26.62 -19.77
C LYS A 16 13.52 -27.14 -21.11
N ASN A 17 14.43 -26.41 -21.74
CA ASN A 17 15.08 -26.75 -23.01
C ASN A 17 16.51 -27.29 -22.84
N SER A 18 16.92 -27.60 -21.60
CA SER A 18 18.24 -28.16 -21.31
C SER A 18 18.29 -29.67 -21.59
N ASP A 19 19.38 -30.13 -22.19
CA ASP A 19 19.67 -31.54 -22.45
C ASP A 19 20.07 -32.32 -21.17
N ASN A 20 20.15 -31.63 -20.03
CA ASN A 20 20.44 -32.24 -18.72
C ASN A 20 19.15 -32.66 -18.00
N GLU A 21 19.02 -33.96 -17.74
CA GLU A 21 17.86 -34.60 -17.10
C GLU A 21 17.58 -34.05 -15.68
N THR A 22 18.62 -33.59 -14.98
CA THR A 22 18.51 -33.00 -13.63
C THR A 22 17.93 -31.58 -13.70
N ALA A 23 18.25 -30.83 -14.76
CA ALA A 23 17.73 -29.49 -14.99
C ALA A 23 16.23 -29.50 -15.36
N ARG A 24 15.76 -30.55 -16.06
CA ARG A 24 14.32 -30.76 -16.34
C ARG A 24 13.51 -31.13 -15.10
N ASN A 25 14.08 -31.93 -14.19
CA ASN A 25 13.39 -32.37 -12.96
C ASN A 25 13.27 -31.29 -11.89
N LEU A 26 14.02 -30.19 -11.99
CA LEU A 26 13.95 -29.03 -11.10
C LEU A 26 12.76 -28.10 -11.39
N GLY A 27 11.96 -28.37 -12.43
CA GLY A 27 10.75 -27.61 -12.74
C GLY A 27 9.54 -27.87 -11.82
N GLY A 28 9.65 -28.76 -10.83
CA GLY A 28 8.52 -29.23 -10.02
C GLY A 28 8.50 -28.84 -8.53
N ALA A 29 9.55 -28.21 -7.99
CA ALA A 29 9.63 -27.90 -6.55
C ALA A 29 10.11 -26.45 -6.34
N ALA A 30 9.16 -25.52 -6.35
CA ALA A 30 9.40 -24.09 -6.25
C ALA A 30 9.55 -23.65 -4.78
N GLU A 31 10.79 -23.38 -4.37
CA GLU A 31 11.25 -22.14 -3.70
C GLU A 31 12.61 -22.36 -3.04
N VAL A 32 12.84 -23.52 -2.41
CA VAL A 32 14.15 -23.84 -1.81
C VAL A 32 15.14 -24.37 -2.86
N ALA A 33 14.65 -25.05 -3.90
CA ALA A 33 15.50 -25.58 -4.98
C ALA A 33 15.94 -24.51 -5.99
N ALA A 34 15.25 -23.37 -6.07
CA ALA A 34 15.58 -22.31 -7.03
C ALA A 34 16.92 -21.61 -6.68
N ALA A 35 17.17 -21.39 -5.38
CA ALA A 35 18.43 -20.82 -4.92
C ALA A 35 19.61 -21.80 -5.11
N VAL A 36 19.40 -23.09 -4.83
CA VAL A 36 20.43 -24.13 -5.00
C VAL A 36 20.70 -24.42 -6.48
N GLY A 37 19.65 -24.43 -7.31
CA GLY A 37 19.73 -24.67 -8.76
C GLY A 37 20.41 -23.53 -9.52
N ALA A 38 20.19 -22.28 -9.11
CA ALA A 38 20.90 -21.13 -9.66
C ALA A 38 22.41 -21.18 -9.35
N VAL A 39 22.78 -21.60 -8.14
CA VAL A 39 24.18 -21.78 -7.73
C VAL A 39 24.83 -22.93 -8.50
N ALA A 40 24.14 -24.05 -8.70
CA ALA A 40 24.65 -25.19 -9.47
C ALA A 40 24.83 -24.84 -10.96
N THR A 41 23.87 -24.14 -11.57
CA THR A 41 23.95 -23.71 -12.97
C THR A 41 25.09 -22.71 -13.18
N ALA A 42 25.27 -21.76 -12.25
CA ALA A 42 26.41 -20.84 -12.29
C ALA A 42 27.74 -21.59 -12.15
N ALA A 43 27.81 -22.61 -11.30
CA ALA A 43 29.00 -23.43 -11.14
C ALA A 43 29.36 -24.21 -12.40
N ASP A 44 28.37 -24.79 -13.10
CA ASP A 44 28.60 -25.52 -14.35
C ASP A 44 29.02 -24.60 -15.50
N VAL A 45 28.37 -23.44 -15.65
CA VAL A 45 28.75 -22.43 -16.66
C VAL A 45 30.15 -21.87 -16.40
N LEU A 46 30.52 -21.68 -15.12
CA LEU A 46 31.87 -21.27 -14.75
C LEU A 46 32.88 -22.37 -15.05
N ALA A 47 32.58 -23.63 -14.74
CA ALA A 47 33.46 -24.77 -15.02
C ALA A 47 33.71 -24.92 -16.54
N GLU A 48 32.67 -24.77 -17.35
CA GLU A 48 32.75 -24.84 -18.81
C GLU A 48 33.48 -23.63 -19.40
N SER A 49 33.25 -22.43 -18.88
CA SER A 49 33.99 -21.22 -19.25
C SER A 49 35.49 -21.31 -18.90
N PHE A 50 35.82 -21.91 -17.75
CA PHE A 50 37.21 -22.21 -17.37
C PHE A 50 37.85 -23.25 -18.29
N ALA A 51 37.10 -24.27 -18.70
CA ALA A 51 37.59 -25.28 -19.64
C ALA A 51 37.87 -24.66 -21.03
N ASN A 52 36.97 -23.82 -21.53
CA ASN A 52 37.12 -23.13 -22.81
C ASN A 52 38.25 -22.09 -22.79
N ALA A 53 38.38 -21.31 -21.71
CA ALA A 53 39.48 -20.36 -21.54
C ALA A 53 40.85 -21.06 -21.47
N ARG A 54 40.90 -22.25 -20.85
CA ARG A 54 42.11 -23.08 -20.78
C ARG A 54 42.47 -23.67 -22.14
N ALA A 55 41.48 -24.17 -22.89
CA ALA A 55 41.69 -24.68 -24.25
C ALA A 55 42.18 -23.58 -25.21
N MET A 56 41.64 -22.36 -25.10
CA MET A 56 42.11 -21.21 -25.88
C MET A 56 43.52 -20.76 -25.49
N ALA A 57 43.88 -20.78 -24.20
CA ALA A 57 45.22 -20.43 -23.75
C ALA A 57 46.27 -21.46 -24.22
N GLU A 58 45.92 -22.76 -24.21
CA GLU A 58 46.77 -23.82 -24.76
C GLU A 58 46.94 -23.70 -26.29
N ALA A 59 45.87 -23.36 -27.02
CA ALA A 59 45.93 -23.12 -28.47
C ALA A 59 46.76 -21.87 -28.85
N CYS A 60 46.78 -20.84 -27.99
CA CYS A 60 47.54 -19.61 -28.20
C CYS A 60 48.96 -19.65 -27.60
N GLY A 61 49.39 -20.78 -27.02
CA GLY A 61 50.73 -20.93 -26.42
C GLY A 61 50.98 -20.07 -25.18
N VAL A 62 49.92 -19.54 -24.55
CA VAL A 62 50.02 -18.66 -23.38
C VAL A 62 49.98 -19.52 -22.12
N PRO A 63 51.01 -19.50 -21.26
CA PRO A 63 51.01 -20.29 -20.04
C PRO A 63 49.92 -19.80 -19.09
N VAL A 64 48.90 -20.64 -18.87
CA VAL A 64 47.88 -20.39 -17.84
C VAL A 64 48.59 -20.36 -16.48
N PRO A 65 48.55 -19.24 -15.74
CA PRO A 65 49.20 -19.17 -14.44
C PRO A 65 48.65 -20.28 -13.55
N ARG A 66 49.52 -21.10 -12.94
CA ARG A 66 49.14 -22.06 -11.87
C ARG A 66 48.77 -21.32 -10.59
N ALA A 67 47.94 -20.30 -10.69
CA ALA A 67 47.53 -19.43 -9.60
C ALA A 67 46.15 -19.88 -9.09
N LYS A 68 45.99 -21.20 -8.88
CA LYS A 68 44.73 -21.82 -8.40
C LYS A 68 44.18 -21.13 -7.16
N LYS A 69 45.06 -20.55 -6.33
CA LYS A 69 44.73 -19.74 -5.14
C LYS A 69 44.31 -18.31 -5.47
N TRP A 70 44.94 -17.65 -6.45
CA TRP A 70 44.64 -16.26 -6.81
C TRP A 70 43.37 -16.12 -7.65
N VAL A 71 43.09 -17.07 -8.54
CA VAL A 71 41.84 -17.10 -9.31
C VAL A 71 40.64 -17.34 -8.39
N VAL A 72 40.77 -18.28 -7.44
CA VAL A 72 39.74 -18.49 -6.40
C VAL A 72 39.60 -17.26 -5.52
N ALA A 73 40.69 -16.60 -5.13
CA ALA A 73 40.62 -15.37 -4.35
C ALA A 73 39.95 -14.21 -5.11
N LEU A 74 40.24 -14.04 -6.42
CA LEU A 74 39.65 -12.99 -7.27
C LEU A 74 38.15 -13.15 -7.47
N VAL A 75 37.62 -14.38 -7.42
CA VAL A 75 36.17 -14.65 -7.58
C VAL A 75 35.46 -14.74 -6.22
N ALA A 76 36.07 -15.40 -5.24
CA ALA A 76 35.47 -15.60 -3.93
C ALA A 76 35.43 -14.31 -3.11
N LEU A 77 36.41 -13.42 -3.24
CA LEU A 77 36.46 -12.18 -2.46
C LEU A 77 35.31 -11.21 -2.83
N PRO A 78 35.03 -10.90 -4.11
CA PRO A 78 33.86 -10.08 -4.46
C PRO A 78 32.53 -10.72 -4.06
N LEU A 79 32.38 -12.04 -4.23
CA LEU A 79 31.17 -12.76 -3.81
C LEU A 79 30.99 -12.71 -2.28
N ALA A 80 32.06 -12.88 -1.51
CA ALA A 80 32.01 -12.78 -0.05
C ALA A 80 31.68 -11.35 0.41
N ILE A 81 32.17 -10.32 -0.29
CA ILE A 81 31.82 -8.92 -0.02
C ILE A 81 30.33 -8.67 -0.33
N VAL A 82 29.83 -9.13 -1.49
CA VAL A 82 28.42 -8.99 -1.86
C VAL A 82 27.54 -9.76 -0.87
N CYS A 83 27.83 -11.02 -0.57
CA CYS A 83 27.06 -11.79 0.42
C CYS A 83 27.15 -11.17 1.82
N GLY A 84 28.34 -10.74 2.25
CA GLY A 84 28.58 -10.14 3.56
C GLY A 84 27.92 -8.78 3.75
N ALA A 85 27.73 -7.99 2.69
CA ALA A 85 27.02 -6.72 2.76
C ALA A 85 25.51 -6.88 2.55
N TYR A 86 25.09 -7.69 1.58
CA TYR A 86 23.69 -7.76 1.15
C TYR A 86 22.84 -8.71 2.01
N ILE A 87 23.40 -9.79 2.58
CA ILE A 87 22.64 -10.70 3.45
C ILE A 87 22.24 -10.01 4.76
N PRO A 88 23.14 -9.30 5.48
CA PRO A 88 22.74 -8.55 6.67
C PRO A 88 21.76 -7.43 6.36
N GLN A 89 21.93 -6.72 5.23
CA GLN A 89 21.02 -5.65 4.81
C GLN A 89 19.61 -6.18 4.50
N LEU A 90 19.49 -7.33 3.84
CA LEU A 90 18.21 -7.99 3.60
C LEU A 90 17.57 -8.51 4.88
N ALA A 91 18.37 -9.09 5.79
CA ALA A 91 17.87 -9.56 7.09
C ALA A 91 17.37 -8.40 7.96
N GLN A 92 18.12 -7.30 8.03
CA GLN A 92 17.72 -6.08 8.74
C GLN A 92 16.47 -5.46 8.14
N GLY A 93 16.43 -5.30 6.80
CA GLY A 93 15.25 -4.77 6.12
C GLY A 93 14.01 -5.64 6.32
N ASN A 94 14.15 -6.96 6.40
CA ASN A 94 13.03 -7.86 6.68
C ASN A 94 12.55 -7.77 8.14
N ILE A 95 13.46 -7.55 9.10
CA ILE A 95 13.10 -7.32 10.51
C ILE A 95 12.36 -5.99 10.65
N GLU A 96 12.90 -4.90 10.11
CA GLU A 96 12.26 -3.58 10.15
C GLU A 96 10.89 -3.59 9.48
N MET A 97 10.75 -4.29 8.35
CA MET A 97 9.47 -4.45 7.67
C MET A 97 8.45 -5.21 8.54
N GLN A 98 8.87 -6.28 9.21
CA GLN A 98 8.00 -7.03 10.12
C GLN A 98 7.59 -6.22 11.36
N GLU A 99 8.52 -5.46 11.94
CA GLU A 99 8.23 -4.58 13.07
C GLU A 99 7.23 -3.48 12.68
N ASN A 100 7.41 -2.86 11.52
CA ASN A 100 6.48 -1.85 10.99
C ASN A 100 5.10 -2.45 10.69
N ALA A 101 5.04 -3.66 10.08
CA ALA A 101 3.79 -4.35 9.83
C ALA A 101 3.06 -4.70 11.14
N ALA A 102 3.78 -5.16 12.16
CA ALA A 102 3.20 -5.45 13.46
C ALA A 102 2.66 -4.20 14.16
N ALA A 103 3.42 -3.11 14.14
CA ALA A 103 2.99 -1.82 14.70
C ALA A 103 1.73 -1.29 13.96
N ALA A 104 1.71 -1.35 12.63
CA ALA A 104 0.54 -0.95 11.85
C ALA A 104 -0.67 -1.84 12.15
N ALA A 105 -0.49 -3.16 12.23
CA ALA A 105 -1.57 -4.10 12.50
C ALA A 105 -2.22 -3.86 13.86
N GLU A 106 -1.41 -3.51 14.89
CA GLU A 106 -1.93 -3.15 16.21
C GLU A 106 -2.84 -1.91 16.14
N GLN A 107 -2.40 -0.85 15.46
CA GLN A 107 -3.13 0.41 15.34
C GLN A 107 -4.41 0.24 14.52
N ILE A 108 -4.35 -0.50 13.43
CA ILE A 108 -5.51 -0.85 12.60
C ILE A 108 -6.52 -1.68 13.40
N ALA A 109 -6.07 -2.66 14.18
CA ALA A 109 -6.95 -3.48 15.00
C ALA A 109 -7.67 -2.65 16.08
N ILE A 110 -6.99 -1.67 16.69
CA ILE A 110 -7.59 -0.73 17.64
C ILE A 110 -8.67 0.10 16.94
N ALA A 111 -8.35 0.71 15.79
CA ALA A 111 -9.30 1.51 15.02
C ALA A 111 -10.53 0.70 14.62
N ARG A 112 -10.32 -0.48 14.02
CA ARG A 112 -11.41 -1.37 13.63
C ARG A 112 -12.31 -1.72 14.82
N LYS A 113 -11.73 -2.14 15.94
CA LYS A 113 -12.48 -2.53 17.15
C LYS A 113 -13.31 -1.37 17.73
N ALA A 114 -12.82 -0.14 17.60
CA ALA A 114 -13.55 1.05 18.06
C ALA A 114 -14.73 1.38 17.14
N LEU A 115 -14.62 1.12 15.84
CA LEU A 115 -15.64 1.44 14.83
C LEU A 115 -16.73 0.37 14.71
N GLU A 116 -16.39 -0.92 14.87
CA GLU A 116 -17.30 -2.08 14.71
C GLU A 116 -18.62 -2.00 15.50
N PRO A 117 -18.69 -1.48 16.74
CA PRO A 117 -19.95 -1.45 17.50
C PRO A 117 -20.99 -0.48 16.95
N SER A 118 -20.56 0.55 16.21
CA SER A 118 -21.41 1.66 15.76
C SER A 118 -21.59 1.69 14.24
N CYS A 119 -20.73 1.01 13.48
CA CYS A 119 -20.78 0.96 12.02
C CYS A 119 -21.40 -0.36 11.55
N GLU A 120 -22.25 -0.31 10.52
CA GLU A 120 -22.82 -1.50 9.87
C GLU A 120 -21.73 -2.40 9.28
N TYR A 121 -20.70 -1.79 8.69
CA TYR A 121 -19.60 -2.50 8.06
C TYR A 121 -18.26 -1.81 8.32
N VAL A 122 -17.23 -2.59 8.65
CA VAL A 122 -15.85 -2.11 8.81
C VAL A 122 -14.91 -3.02 8.04
N SER A 123 -14.11 -2.42 7.16
CA SER A 123 -13.05 -3.06 6.40
C SER A 123 -11.71 -2.42 6.74
N ALA A 124 -10.64 -3.20 6.70
CA ALA A 124 -9.30 -2.73 7.01
C ALA A 124 -8.28 -3.52 6.21
N ASP A 125 -7.22 -2.85 5.78
CA ASP A 125 -6.05 -3.51 5.21
C ASP A 125 -5.39 -4.47 6.21
N ASP A 126 -4.76 -5.53 5.70
CA ASP A 126 -3.88 -6.40 6.46
C ASP A 126 -2.39 -6.08 6.17
N PRO A 127 -1.65 -5.50 7.13
CA PRO A 127 -0.23 -5.20 6.97
C PRO A 127 0.67 -6.41 6.69
N TYR A 128 0.21 -7.65 6.96
CA TYR A 128 0.98 -8.86 6.74
C TYR A 128 0.81 -9.46 5.34
N GLU A 129 -0.26 -9.13 4.62
CA GLU A 129 -0.48 -9.66 3.27
C GLU A 129 0.51 -9.06 2.26
N ARG A 130 0.74 -7.75 2.35
CA ARG A 130 1.62 -7.03 1.42
C ARG A 130 2.13 -5.72 2.04
N TYR A 131 3.42 -5.47 1.89
CA TYR A 131 4.00 -4.17 2.21
C TYR A 131 3.41 -3.08 1.28
N GLN A 132 2.79 -2.08 1.89
CA GLN A 132 2.22 -0.92 1.21
C GLN A 132 3.07 0.32 1.54
N ASP A 133 3.75 0.87 0.54
CA ASP A 133 4.62 2.04 0.71
C ASP A 133 3.83 3.34 0.90
N TYR A 134 2.56 3.35 0.48
CA TYR A 134 1.61 4.44 0.69
C TYR A 134 0.79 4.33 1.99
N GLY A 135 1.02 3.30 2.81
CA GLY A 135 0.32 3.12 4.09
C GLY A 135 -0.87 2.17 4.03
N TYR A 136 -1.77 2.28 5.00
CA TYR A 136 -2.89 1.37 5.23
C TYR A 136 -4.16 2.14 5.53
N HIS A 137 -5.32 1.60 5.16
CA HIS A 137 -6.59 2.25 5.41
C HIS A 137 -7.55 1.37 6.23
N VAL A 138 -8.34 2.03 7.08
CA VAL A 138 -9.53 1.48 7.73
C VAL A 138 -10.72 2.26 7.22
N ARG A 139 -11.71 1.56 6.66
CA ARG A 139 -12.94 2.14 6.14
C ARG A 139 -14.12 1.59 6.91
N SER A 140 -14.96 2.47 7.44
CA SER A 140 -16.17 2.08 8.14
C SER A 140 -17.39 2.81 7.62
N TYR A 141 -18.48 2.09 7.46
CA TYR A 141 -19.76 2.57 6.97
C TYR A 141 -20.74 2.63 8.14
N LEU A 142 -21.23 3.83 8.45
CA LEU A 142 -22.40 3.98 9.30
C LEU A 142 -23.61 3.37 8.60
N HIS A 143 -23.73 3.65 7.30
CA HIS A 143 -24.69 3.04 6.38
C HIS A 143 -23.95 2.50 5.17
N ASP A 144 -23.99 1.18 4.94
CA ASP A 144 -23.30 0.53 3.80
C ASP A 144 -24.08 0.68 2.48
N GLY A 145 -25.29 1.24 2.56
CA GLY A 145 -26.09 1.62 1.39
C GLY A 145 -26.58 0.43 0.58
N ASP A 146 -27.29 -0.51 1.22
CA ASP A 146 -27.98 -1.58 0.52
C ASP A 146 -29.01 -1.00 -0.46
N SER A 147 -28.82 -1.29 -1.75
CA SER A 147 -29.49 -0.92 -3.03
C SER A 147 -30.26 0.40 -3.19
N ASP A 148 -30.91 0.93 -2.14
CA ASP A 148 -31.74 2.13 -2.15
C ASP A 148 -31.34 3.15 -1.06
N ALA A 149 -30.32 2.87 -0.23
CA ALA A 149 -29.88 3.76 0.85
C ALA A 149 -28.54 4.46 0.52
N GLN A 150 -28.44 5.75 0.84
CA GLN A 150 -27.20 6.52 0.67
C GLN A 150 -26.15 6.10 1.69
N LYS A 151 -24.90 6.03 1.24
CA LYS A 151 -23.78 5.64 2.09
C LYS A 151 -23.29 6.81 2.93
N THR A 152 -23.02 6.54 4.19
CA THR A 152 -22.27 7.44 5.07
C THR A 152 -21.11 6.66 5.67
N TYR A 153 -19.88 7.11 5.43
CA TYR A 153 -18.67 6.37 5.79
C TYR A 153 -17.52 7.28 6.21
N THR A 154 -16.52 6.67 6.85
CA THR A 154 -15.23 7.30 7.17
C THR A 154 -14.05 6.44 6.74
N TYR A 155 -12.94 7.10 6.45
CA TYR A 155 -11.63 6.53 6.18
C TYR A 155 -10.64 7.05 7.20
N LEU A 156 -9.87 6.14 7.78
CA LEU A 156 -8.72 6.43 8.61
C LEU A 156 -7.48 5.91 7.89
N ASP A 157 -6.61 6.84 7.48
CA ASP A 157 -5.40 6.54 6.71
C ASP A 157 -4.16 6.57 7.62
N PHE A 158 -3.47 5.45 7.68
CA PHE A 158 -2.28 5.22 8.47
C PHE A 158 -1.04 5.18 7.59
N ASP A 159 0.07 5.74 8.07
CA ASP A 159 1.37 5.52 7.43
C ASP A 159 1.82 4.04 7.55
N ASN A 160 2.92 3.71 6.88
CA ASN A 160 3.47 2.35 6.90
C ASN A 160 3.99 1.88 8.29
N LYS A 161 3.93 2.74 9.32
CA LYS A 161 4.29 2.46 10.71
C LYS A 161 3.09 2.48 11.65
N GLY A 162 1.86 2.61 11.13
CA GLY A 162 0.64 2.67 11.93
C GLY A 162 0.33 4.02 12.55
N THR A 163 0.92 5.11 12.09
CA THR A 163 0.55 6.47 12.56
C THR A 163 -0.62 6.98 11.73
N LEU A 164 -1.73 7.36 12.36
CA LEU A 164 -2.86 8.01 11.68
C LEU A 164 -2.43 9.36 11.11
N THR A 165 -2.63 9.55 9.80
CA THR A 165 -2.19 10.72 9.04
C THR A 165 -3.33 11.51 8.43
N GLU A 166 -4.43 10.84 8.11
CA GLU A 166 -5.63 11.46 7.55
C GLU A 166 -6.90 10.79 8.09
N VAL A 167 -7.95 11.60 8.23
CA VAL A 167 -9.32 11.15 8.51
C VAL A 167 -10.24 11.81 7.50
N SER A 168 -11.05 11.02 6.81
CA SER A 168 -11.94 11.48 5.75
C SER A 168 -13.35 10.95 5.98
N TYR A 169 -14.34 11.83 6.09
CA TYR A 169 -15.76 11.49 6.18
C TYR A 169 -16.42 11.77 4.84
N ALA A 170 -17.36 10.93 4.43
CA ALA A 170 -18.24 11.26 3.31
C ALA A 170 -19.64 10.71 3.51
N ALA A 171 -20.62 11.45 3.01
CA ALA A 171 -22.02 11.06 2.98
C ALA A 171 -22.61 11.36 1.60
N GLU A 172 -23.24 10.36 1.00
CA GLU A 172 -23.89 10.47 -0.31
C GLU A 172 -25.21 11.24 -0.19
N ILE A 173 -25.55 11.99 -1.23
CA ILE A 173 -26.77 12.78 -1.35
C ILE A 173 -27.84 11.94 -2.05
N ASP A 174 -29.06 12.02 -1.52
CA ASP A 174 -30.26 11.54 -2.21
C ASP A 174 -30.74 12.62 -3.19
N PRO A 175 -30.61 12.41 -4.52
CA PRO A 175 -31.03 13.41 -5.49
C PRO A 175 -32.55 13.63 -5.53
N ASP A 176 -33.35 12.68 -5.01
CA ASP A 176 -34.80 12.78 -4.96
C ASP A 176 -35.31 13.54 -3.72
N ALA A 177 -34.43 13.79 -2.75
CA ALA A 177 -34.73 14.56 -1.54
C ALA A 177 -34.31 16.04 -1.68
N SER A 178 -34.89 16.90 -0.83
CA SER A 178 -34.50 18.31 -0.78
C SER A 178 -33.07 18.48 -0.27
N LEU A 179 -32.43 19.62 -0.57
CA LEU A 179 -31.10 19.94 -0.03
C LEU A 179 -31.15 20.08 1.49
N GLU A 180 -32.24 20.62 2.04
CA GLU A 180 -32.47 20.74 3.48
C GLU A 180 -32.56 19.38 4.17
N ASP A 181 -33.33 18.44 3.61
CA ASP A 181 -33.48 17.09 4.18
C ASP A 181 -32.16 16.32 4.11
N ASN A 182 -31.46 16.42 2.97
CA ASN A 182 -30.13 15.84 2.80
C ASN A 182 -29.15 16.39 3.83
N LEU A 183 -29.08 17.72 3.99
CA LEU A 183 -28.17 18.35 4.93
C LEU A 183 -28.48 17.93 6.37
N ALA A 184 -29.76 17.94 6.77
CA ALA A 184 -30.16 17.56 8.12
C ALA A 184 -29.80 16.11 8.46
N ARG A 185 -30.02 15.18 7.53
CA ARG A 185 -29.60 13.77 7.69
C ARG A 185 -28.07 13.66 7.76
N ILE A 186 -27.36 14.28 6.83
CA ILE A 186 -25.89 14.20 6.78
C ILE A 186 -25.26 14.78 8.04
N GLU A 187 -25.77 15.89 8.57
CA GLU A 187 -25.27 16.47 9.82
C GLU A 187 -25.45 15.51 11.00
N LEU A 188 -26.55 14.76 11.06
CA LEU A 188 -26.78 13.73 12.07
C LEU A 188 -25.77 12.58 11.95
N ASP A 189 -25.64 12.03 10.74
CA ASP A 189 -24.75 10.89 10.48
C ASP A 189 -23.28 11.26 10.71
N LEU A 190 -22.86 12.47 10.31
CA LEU A 190 -21.51 12.97 10.53
C LEU A 190 -21.25 13.22 12.03
N ASP A 191 -22.22 13.74 12.78
CA ASP A 191 -22.10 13.90 14.23
C ASP A 191 -21.95 12.53 14.92
N GLU A 192 -22.67 11.50 14.47
CA GLU A 192 -22.55 10.13 14.96
C GLU A 192 -21.17 9.52 14.63
N LEU A 193 -20.77 9.51 13.35
CA LEU A 193 -19.46 9.00 12.93
C LEU A 193 -18.31 9.73 13.62
N SER A 194 -18.37 11.07 13.69
CA SER A 194 -17.34 11.86 14.35
C SER A 194 -17.25 11.53 15.85
N SER A 195 -18.37 11.28 16.51
CA SER A 195 -18.40 10.87 17.91
C SER A 195 -17.72 9.53 18.14
N VAL A 196 -17.89 8.57 17.22
CA VAL A 196 -17.21 7.27 17.28
C VAL A 196 -15.71 7.44 17.03
N VAL A 197 -15.32 8.18 15.98
CA VAL A 197 -13.92 8.43 15.62
C VAL A 197 -13.14 9.09 16.77
N GLN A 198 -13.76 10.00 17.52
CA GLN A 198 -13.14 10.62 18.71
C GLN A 198 -12.71 9.61 19.79
N THR A 199 -13.32 8.42 19.82
CA THR A 199 -12.99 7.37 20.81
C THR A 199 -11.83 6.48 20.38
N VAL A 200 -11.35 6.63 19.15
CA VAL A 200 -10.29 5.78 18.57
C VAL A 200 -8.94 6.15 19.21
N ASP A 201 -8.42 5.27 20.06
CA ASP A 201 -7.14 5.47 20.75
C ASP A 201 -5.96 4.94 19.94
N VAL A 202 -5.66 5.61 18.82
CA VAL A 202 -4.52 5.28 17.95
C VAL A 202 -3.44 6.33 18.02
N LYS A 203 -2.22 5.91 17.70
CA LYS A 203 -1.10 6.80 17.44
C LYS A 203 -1.46 7.70 16.26
N THR A 204 -1.45 9.01 16.49
CA THR A 204 -1.83 10.01 15.49
C THR A 204 -0.73 11.03 15.25
N MET A 205 -0.64 11.51 14.01
CA MET A 205 0.27 12.59 13.63
C MET A 205 -0.17 13.94 14.23
N SER A 206 -1.46 14.10 14.51
CA SER A 206 -2.01 15.24 15.26
C SER A 206 -3.30 14.84 15.98
N PRO A 207 -3.50 15.20 17.26
CA PRO A 207 -4.76 14.94 17.96
C PRO A 207 -5.96 15.62 17.28
N GLU A 208 -5.74 16.71 16.53
CA GLU A 208 -6.78 17.41 15.78
C GLU A 208 -7.41 16.55 14.66
N LEU A 209 -6.75 15.46 14.23
CA LEU A 209 -7.33 14.51 13.28
C LEU A 209 -8.54 13.75 13.87
N LEU A 210 -8.57 13.61 15.20
CA LEU A 210 -9.64 12.94 15.93
C LEU A 210 -10.56 13.94 16.64
N ALA A 211 -10.40 15.24 16.40
CA ALA A 211 -11.26 16.25 16.99
C ALA A 211 -12.69 16.17 16.41
N PRO A 212 -13.72 16.60 17.17
CA PRO A 212 -15.09 16.67 16.69
C PRO A 212 -15.18 17.43 15.36
N GLN A 213 -15.89 16.87 14.39
CA GLN A 213 -16.09 17.45 13.07
C GLN A 213 -17.51 17.89 12.84
N LYS A 214 -17.66 19.05 12.20
CA LYS A 214 -18.93 19.61 11.75
C LYS A 214 -18.69 20.35 10.44
N LEU A 215 -19.76 20.48 9.65
CA LEU A 215 -19.75 21.33 8.47
C LEU A 215 -19.69 22.81 8.89
N PRO A 216 -18.81 23.64 8.30
CA PRO A 216 -18.76 25.05 8.64
C PRO A 216 -19.98 25.77 8.08
N GLU A 217 -20.44 26.82 8.76
CA GLU A 217 -21.63 27.58 8.39
C GLU A 217 -21.59 28.10 6.95
N GLU A 218 -20.41 28.54 6.49
CA GLU A 218 -20.19 28.97 5.11
C GLU A 218 -20.51 27.85 4.10
N PHE A 219 -20.11 26.61 4.39
CA PHE A 219 -20.40 25.46 3.54
C PHE A 219 -21.91 25.17 3.51
N ARG A 220 -22.54 25.16 4.69
CA ARG A 220 -23.99 24.91 4.83
C ARG A 220 -24.80 25.91 4.00
N GLN A 221 -24.45 27.20 4.10
CA GLN A 221 -25.11 28.25 3.34
C GLN A 221 -24.85 28.13 1.84
N ALA A 222 -23.61 27.82 1.43
CA ALA A 222 -23.30 27.60 0.03
C ALA A 222 -24.09 26.41 -0.54
N PHE A 223 -24.21 25.32 0.22
CA PHE A 223 -24.96 24.12 -0.17
C PHE A 223 -26.45 24.41 -0.33
N LEU A 224 -27.08 25.04 0.67
CA LEU A 224 -28.51 25.35 0.64
C LEU A 224 -28.91 26.40 -0.40
N ASN A 225 -28.01 27.32 -0.75
CA ASN A 225 -28.26 28.34 -1.78
C ASN A 225 -27.89 27.88 -3.20
N GLY A 226 -27.22 26.74 -3.32
CA GLY A 226 -26.76 26.18 -4.59
C GLY A 226 -27.77 25.22 -5.22
N SER A 227 -27.26 24.26 -5.98
CA SER A 227 -28.04 23.16 -6.56
C SER A 227 -27.29 21.84 -6.44
N LEU A 228 -27.98 20.72 -6.73
CA LEU A 228 -27.38 19.38 -6.76
C LEU A 228 -26.25 19.23 -7.79
N TYR A 229 -26.10 20.17 -8.71
CA TYR A 229 -25.16 20.11 -9.83
C TYR A 229 -23.97 21.07 -9.66
N GLU A 230 -23.93 21.81 -8.54
CA GLU A 230 -22.91 22.81 -8.28
C GLU A 230 -21.92 22.34 -7.22
N ARG A 231 -20.66 22.17 -7.63
CA ARG A 231 -19.58 21.75 -6.73
C ARG A 231 -19.23 22.85 -5.73
N ILE A 232 -18.99 22.46 -4.48
CA ILE A 232 -18.50 23.36 -3.42
C ILE A 232 -17.13 22.86 -2.97
N SER A 233 -16.19 23.78 -2.73
CA SER A 233 -14.90 23.43 -2.12
C SER A 233 -14.41 24.56 -1.22
N ILE A 234 -14.28 24.25 0.07
CA ILE A 234 -13.72 25.15 1.08
C ILE A 234 -12.48 24.49 1.68
N ARG A 235 -11.41 25.26 1.82
CA ARG A 235 -10.12 24.78 2.32
C ARG A 235 -9.65 25.68 3.46
N THR A 236 -9.24 25.07 4.56
CA THR A 236 -8.63 25.77 5.67
C THR A 236 -7.27 25.18 6.00
N SER A 237 -6.30 26.04 6.28
CA SER A 237 -4.91 25.65 6.51
C SER A 237 -4.30 26.28 7.75
N ASP A 238 -5.12 26.87 8.63
CA ASP A 238 -4.64 27.67 9.77
C ASP A 238 -4.30 26.81 11.00
N ASN A 239 -4.69 25.53 10.97
CA ASN A 239 -4.49 24.55 12.04
C ASN A 239 -3.25 23.67 11.79
N PRO A 240 -2.79 22.85 12.76
CA PRO A 240 -1.74 21.84 12.54
C PRO A 240 -2.14 20.77 11.50
N ILE A 241 -3.41 20.76 11.10
CA ILE A 241 -3.97 19.95 10.02
C ILE A 241 -4.43 20.85 8.86
N LYS A 242 -4.55 20.29 7.67
CA LYS A 242 -5.27 20.89 6.54
C LYS A 242 -6.68 20.27 6.52
N THR A 243 -7.69 21.11 6.39
CA THR A 243 -9.08 20.64 6.31
C THR A 243 -9.68 21.04 4.97
N TYR A 244 -10.40 20.10 4.36
CA TYR A 244 -11.10 20.27 3.09
C TYR A 244 -12.55 19.87 3.30
N TYR A 245 -13.46 20.76 2.91
CA TYR A 245 -14.89 20.49 2.84
C TYR A 245 -15.28 20.56 1.37
N SER A 246 -15.89 19.51 0.83
CA SER A 246 -16.39 19.51 -0.55
C SER A 246 -17.82 18.99 -0.64
N PHE A 247 -18.55 19.57 -1.59
CA PHE A 247 -19.70 18.91 -2.19
C PHE A 247 -19.25 18.49 -3.60
N ASP A 248 -19.06 17.19 -3.76
CA ASP A 248 -18.61 16.56 -4.99
C ASP A 248 -19.83 16.06 -5.77
N THR A 249 -20.04 16.65 -6.95
CA THR A 249 -21.14 16.32 -7.86
C THR A 249 -20.69 16.62 -9.30
N ASP A 250 -21.52 16.21 -10.25
CA ASP A 250 -21.37 16.47 -11.69
C ASP A 250 -22.36 17.56 -12.14
N PRO A 251 -22.05 18.32 -13.20
CA PRO A 251 -22.96 19.31 -13.75
C PRO A 251 -24.22 18.66 -14.34
N GLU A 252 -25.30 19.43 -14.49
CA GLU A 252 -26.63 18.92 -14.90
C GLU A 252 -26.61 18.14 -16.22
N ASP A 253 -25.72 18.48 -17.16
CA ASP A 253 -25.60 17.81 -18.45
C ASP A 253 -24.84 16.48 -18.41
N GLU A 254 -24.08 16.23 -17.33
CA GLU A 254 -23.34 14.99 -17.08
C GLU A 254 -23.97 14.15 -15.95
N PHE A 255 -24.93 14.71 -15.21
CA PHE A 255 -25.57 14.05 -14.08
C PHE A 255 -26.47 12.90 -14.53
N ASP A 256 -26.10 11.68 -14.18
CA ASP A 256 -26.80 10.46 -14.57
C ASP A 256 -26.95 9.46 -13.42
N GLU A 257 -27.42 8.25 -13.74
CA GLU A 257 -27.65 7.16 -12.76
C GLU A 257 -26.37 6.67 -12.06
N TYR A 258 -25.18 7.01 -12.58
CA TYR A 258 -23.88 6.68 -12.00
C TYR A 258 -23.29 7.84 -11.20
N THR A 259 -23.92 9.01 -11.23
CA THR A 259 -23.48 10.14 -10.41
C THR A 259 -23.89 9.89 -8.95
N HIS A 260 -22.89 9.84 -8.08
CA HIS A 260 -23.07 9.71 -6.63
C HIS A 260 -22.64 11.02 -5.96
N PRO A 261 -23.53 12.04 -5.93
CA PRO A 261 -23.21 13.31 -5.30
C PRO A 261 -22.92 13.09 -3.82
N SER A 262 -21.90 13.73 -3.26
CA SER A 262 -21.50 13.50 -1.87
C SER A 262 -20.89 14.72 -1.19
N ILE A 263 -21.16 14.87 0.10
CA ILE A 263 -20.45 15.83 0.96
C ILE A 263 -19.26 15.10 1.59
N ARG A 264 -18.07 15.70 1.53
CA ARG A 264 -16.83 15.15 2.09
C ARG A 264 -16.14 16.14 3.03
N ILE A 265 -15.61 15.61 4.14
CA ILE A 265 -14.72 16.31 5.07
C ILE A 265 -13.40 15.53 5.10
N THR A 266 -12.29 16.14 4.71
CA THR A 266 -10.96 15.53 4.77
C THR A 266 -10.04 16.32 5.68
N LEU A 267 -9.47 15.64 6.67
CA LEU A 267 -8.49 16.16 7.62
C LEU A 267 -7.14 15.51 7.34
N MET A 268 -6.15 16.30 6.95
CA MET A 268 -4.78 15.82 6.71
C MET A 268 -3.82 16.42 7.72
N GLY A 269 -3.02 15.58 8.38
CA GLY A 269 -1.93 16.08 9.20
C GLY A 269 -0.86 16.77 8.35
N LYS A 270 -0.23 17.81 8.89
CA LYS A 270 0.94 18.42 8.25
C LYS A 270 2.20 17.70 8.72
N THR A 271 3.00 17.20 7.78
CA THR A 271 4.40 16.91 8.06
C THR A 271 5.10 18.22 8.40
N SER A 272 5.62 18.32 9.63
CA SER A 272 6.41 19.46 10.10
C SER A 272 7.78 19.51 9.42
#